data_AF-A0A3D9ZUS2-F1
#
_entry.id   AF-A0A3D9ZUS2-F1
#
_cell.length_a   1.000
_cell.length_b   1.000
_cell.length_c   1.000
_cell.angle_alpha   90.00
_cell.angle_beta   90.00
_cell.angle_gamma   90.00
#
_symmetry.space_group_name_H-M   'P 1'
#
loop_
_entity.id
_entity.type
_entity.pdbx_description
1 polymer ?
#
loop_
_entity_poly.entity_id
_entity_poly.type
_entity_poly.pdbx_seq_one_letter_code
_entity_poly.pdbx_strand_id
1 'polypeptide(L)'
;MLPHAGQGSNQAIEDAAALAAYLSADGLSVAAGPRKYEHLRKARTRKIQLGSRGNAACFQLPDGRPADERNARLQSPPDNVAWRPTLACEAVMTAAARTDQTLSDRDKGSKWSPSADVTGPDHHLAATVSLAVATSSAVEPASSFIAGCAARTVPGRASRRSNRRPAGRLGEGSDPTMTSTTFNNSSRRRAIAIIAAVSTAVTVAACNRGESSSSGTGGEAAIGVSLITKDSTNPFFVAMQKGAKQDATKNNVKLTVASGKEEGDDQGQITAIEDAIARGDKGILITPMSNGVNASMTKARDAGLYVIALDTPPDPADTVDITFATDNRAAGKLDGQWAAAQLDGKPAVIALLDLFDDKIVSVDYNRDQGFLEGMGIDVADPKKNGDEAKTGKYTGGKGGTYTIVCNEAGQGAEDGGRSAMERCLAKNPNINLVYTINEPTAVGANASLKAAGKTAIIVSVDGGCAGVASVESGVVGATAQQYPLKMATLGMEAIAKIARGGEKPKTSPGLDFYNTGVALVTDKKVDGVDSISSAEGAKICWGN
;
A
#
# COMPACT_ATOMS: atom_id res chain seq x y z
N MET A 1 -11.03 -20.87 11.59
CA MET A 1 -10.87 -19.56 12.27
C MET A 1 -12.15 -18.76 12.06
N LEU A 2 -12.66 -18.05 13.07
CA LEU A 2 -13.87 -17.24 12.92
C LEU A 2 -13.53 -15.93 12.19
N PRO A 3 -14.37 -15.41 11.26
CA PRO A 3 -14.04 -14.22 10.48
C PRO A 3 -13.82 -13.01 11.38
N HIS A 4 -12.61 -12.46 11.30
CA HIS A 4 -12.18 -11.24 11.97
C HIS A 4 -12.96 -10.05 11.40
N ALA A 5 -13.79 -9.41 12.21
CA ALA A 5 -14.03 -7.99 12.02
C ALA A 5 -12.68 -7.29 12.25
N GLY A 6 -12.25 -6.40 11.35
CA GLY A 6 -10.99 -5.65 11.43
C GLY A 6 -10.86 -4.82 12.71
N GLN A 7 -10.64 -5.49 13.83
CA GLN A 7 -10.63 -4.94 15.17
C GLN A 7 -9.26 -5.10 15.83
N GLY A 8 -8.24 -5.66 15.17
CA GLY A 8 -6.92 -5.86 15.77
C GLY A 8 -6.36 -4.58 16.40
N SER A 9 -6.28 -3.51 15.62
CA SER A 9 -5.69 -2.24 16.05
C SER A 9 -6.56 -1.47 17.03
N ASN A 10 -7.86 -1.30 16.76
CA ASN A 10 -8.76 -0.58 17.66
C ASN A 10 -8.95 -1.31 19.00
N GLN A 11 -9.05 -2.65 18.97
CA GLN A 11 -9.12 -3.45 20.19
C GLN A 11 -7.83 -3.35 21.00
N ALA A 12 -6.66 -3.37 20.35
CA ALA A 12 -5.37 -3.23 21.03
C ALA A 12 -5.22 -1.87 21.72
N ILE A 13 -5.66 -0.79 21.05
CA ILE A 13 -5.63 0.57 21.62
C ILE A 13 -6.57 0.68 22.83
N GLU A 14 -7.80 0.18 22.70
CA GLU A 14 -8.76 0.19 23.81
C GLU A 14 -8.33 -0.70 24.99
N ASP A 15 -7.72 -1.85 24.69
CA ASP A 15 -7.17 -2.77 25.69
C ASP A 15 -5.99 -2.14 26.45
N ALA A 16 -5.11 -1.42 25.74
CA ALA A 16 -4.00 -0.69 26.35
C ALA A 16 -4.51 0.43 27.26
N ALA A 17 -5.51 1.21 26.82
CA ALA A 17 -6.11 2.28 27.63
C ALA A 17 -6.83 1.74 28.88
N ALA A 18 -7.58 0.64 28.75
CA ALA A 18 -8.27 0.01 29.86
C ALA A 18 -7.28 -0.59 30.88
N LEU A 19 -6.22 -1.25 30.41
CA LEU A 19 -5.18 -1.79 31.29
C LEU A 19 -4.44 -0.68 32.03
N ALA A 20 -4.07 0.40 31.33
CA ALA A 20 -3.43 1.57 31.95
C ALA A 20 -4.29 2.17 33.07
N ALA A 21 -5.61 2.34 32.83
CA ALA A 21 -6.53 2.85 33.84
C ALA A 21 -6.64 1.95 35.09
N TYR A 22 -6.56 0.63 34.93
CA TYR A 22 -6.59 -0.30 36.08
C TYR A 22 -5.27 -0.37 36.84
N LEU A 23 -4.14 -0.13 36.17
CA LEU A 23 -2.84 -0.04 36.81
C LEU A 23 -2.65 1.31 37.54
N SER A 24 -3.33 2.36 37.10
CA SER A 24 -3.28 3.70 37.71
C SER A 24 -4.35 3.97 38.78
N ALA A 25 -5.28 3.03 39.01
CA ALA A 25 -6.32 3.20 40.02
C ALA A 25 -5.78 2.86 41.42
N ASP A 26 -5.79 3.85 42.32
CA ASP A 26 -5.29 3.71 43.69
C ASP A 26 -5.91 2.52 44.42
N GLY A 27 -5.04 1.64 44.93
CA GLY A 27 -5.41 0.47 45.73
C GLY A 27 -5.38 -0.87 45.00
N LEU A 28 -5.12 -0.92 43.69
CA LEU A 28 -4.84 -2.17 42.99
C LEU A 28 -3.33 -2.40 42.91
N SER A 29 -2.85 -3.50 43.47
CA SER A 29 -1.45 -3.89 43.29
C SER A 29 -1.18 -4.22 41.82
N VAL A 30 0.10 -4.13 41.41
CA VAL A 30 0.58 -4.56 40.08
C VAL A 30 0.18 -6.01 39.77
N ALA A 31 -0.08 -6.84 40.79
CA ALA A 31 -0.60 -8.20 40.62
C ALA A 31 -2.14 -8.28 40.50
N ALA A 32 -2.89 -7.33 41.05
CA ALA A 32 -4.35 -7.31 41.05
C ALA A 32 -4.94 -6.63 39.80
N GLY A 33 -4.29 -5.58 39.29
CA GLY A 33 -4.71 -4.86 38.08
C GLY A 33 -4.88 -5.77 36.85
N PRO A 34 -3.86 -6.57 36.47
CA PRO A 34 -3.94 -7.49 35.33
C PRO A 34 -5.05 -8.54 35.46
N ARG A 35 -5.30 -9.07 36.68
CA ARG A 35 -6.38 -10.04 36.91
C ARG A 35 -7.77 -9.44 36.71
N LYS A 36 -7.96 -8.20 37.15
CA LYS A 36 -9.23 -7.47 36.97
C LYS A 36 -9.47 -7.12 35.51
N TYR A 37 -8.43 -6.66 34.82
CA TYR A 37 -8.46 -6.44 33.37
C TYR A 37 -8.76 -7.74 32.59
N GLU A 38 -8.12 -8.85 32.94
CA GLU A 38 -8.34 -10.16 32.29
C GLU A 38 -9.80 -10.62 32.41
N HIS A 39 -10.44 -10.41 33.56
CA HIS A 39 -11.85 -10.76 33.77
C HIS A 39 -12.78 -9.99 32.80
N LEU A 40 -12.54 -8.70 32.62
CA LEU A 40 -13.31 -7.86 31.70
C LEU A 40 -13.05 -8.23 30.23
N ARG A 41 -11.77 -8.45 29.89
CA ARG A 41 -11.37 -8.89 28.55
C ARG A 41 -12.06 -10.19 28.16
N LYS A 42 -12.14 -11.17 29.06
CA LYS A 42 -12.83 -12.46 28.80
C LYS A 42 -14.30 -12.27 28.40
N ALA A 43 -15.04 -11.42 29.12
CA ALA A 43 -16.44 -11.16 28.83
C ALA A 43 -16.64 -10.47 27.47
N ARG A 44 -15.79 -9.49 27.16
CA ARG A 44 -15.81 -8.76 25.88
C ARG A 44 -15.42 -9.66 24.71
N THR A 45 -14.31 -10.40 24.83
CA THR A 45 -13.84 -11.37 23.83
C THR A 45 -14.91 -12.42 23.54
N ARG A 46 -15.64 -12.89 24.56
CA ARG A 46 -16.74 -13.84 24.36
C ARG A 46 -17.88 -13.25 23.52
N LYS A 47 -18.26 -11.98 23.73
CA LYS A 47 -19.29 -11.31 22.90
C LYS A 47 -18.82 -11.15 21.44
N ILE A 48 -17.56 -10.78 21.24
CA ILE A 48 -16.96 -10.65 19.89
C ILE A 48 -16.94 -12.01 19.18
N GLN A 49 -16.52 -13.07 19.87
CA GLN A 49 -16.52 -14.42 19.32
C GLN A 49 -17.94 -14.92 18.96
N LEU A 50 -18.95 -14.56 19.76
CA LEU A 50 -20.35 -14.88 19.45
C LEU A 50 -20.85 -14.09 18.23
N GLY A 51 -20.53 -12.80 18.13
CA GLY A 51 -20.85 -11.98 16.95
C GLY A 51 -20.16 -12.49 15.68
N SER A 52 -18.87 -12.85 15.78
CA SER A 52 -18.09 -13.41 14.68
C SER A 52 -18.62 -14.77 14.23
N ARG A 53 -19.09 -15.63 15.16
CA ARG A 53 -19.80 -16.88 14.82
C ARG A 53 -21.12 -16.62 14.07
N GLY A 54 -21.89 -15.62 14.50
CA GLY A 54 -23.11 -15.22 13.79
C GLY A 54 -22.82 -14.68 12.39
N ASN A 55 -21.73 -13.93 12.23
CA ASN A 55 -21.29 -13.39 10.96
C ASN A 55 -20.82 -14.46 9.97
N ALA A 56 -20.17 -15.54 10.44
CA ALA A 56 -19.81 -16.66 9.58
C ALA A 56 -21.05 -17.26 8.88
N ALA A 57 -22.15 -17.41 9.61
CA ALA A 57 -23.41 -17.91 9.06
C ALA A 57 -24.09 -16.95 8.04
N CYS A 58 -23.62 -15.71 7.95
CA CYS A 58 -24.14 -14.70 7.01
C CYS A 58 -23.17 -14.44 5.85
N PHE A 59 -21.90 -14.20 6.13
CA PHE A 59 -20.93 -13.73 5.14
C PHE A 59 -20.11 -14.86 4.49
N GLN A 60 -20.10 -16.06 5.08
CA GLN A 60 -19.39 -17.23 4.56
C GLN A 60 -20.37 -18.30 4.03
N LEU A 61 -21.42 -17.86 3.35
CA LEU A 61 -22.34 -18.75 2.65
C LEU A 61 -21.67 -19.27 1.38
N PRO A 62 -21.82 -20.57 1.04
CA PRO A 62 -21.39 -21.07 -0.26
C PRO A 62 -22.20 -20.43 -1.38
N ASP A 63 -21.63 -20.40 -2.58
CA ASP A 63 -22.26 -19.79 -3.76
C ASP A 63 -23.64 -20.39 -4.05
N GLY A 64 -24.54 -19.52 -4.51
CA GLY A 64 -25.91 -19.86 -4.87
C GLY A 64 -26.94 -19.03 -4.10
N ARG A 65 -28.20 -19.48 -4.19
CA ARG A 65 -29.37 -18.70 -3.76
C ARG A 65 -29.27 -18.04 -2.37
N PRO A 66 -28.74 -18.68 -1.31
CA PRO A 66 -28.58 -18.03 -0.01
C PRO A 66 -27.58 -16.86 -0.01
N ALA A 67 -26.48 -16.98 -0.76
CA ALA A 67 -25.51 -15.91 -0.94
C ALA A 67 -26.08 -14.76 -1.80
N ASP A 68 -26.87 -15.10 -2.82
CA ASP A 68 -27.55 -14.11 -3.67
C ASP A 68 -28.60 -13.32 -2.88
N GLU A 69 -29.42 -14.00 -2.08
CA GLU A 69 -30.44 -13.37 -1.22
C GLU A 69 -29.81 -12.46 -0.16
N ARG A 70 -28.65 -12.84 0.40
CA ARG A 70 -27.84 -11.96 1.25
C ARG A 70 -27.35 -10.74 0.49
N ASN A 71 -26.76 -10.92 -0.70
CA ASN A 71 -26.21 -9.83 -1.50
C ASN A 71 -27.29 -8.82 -1.88
N ALA A 72 -28.48 -9.28 -2.28
CA ALA A 72 -29.62 -8.42 -2.58
C ALA A 72 -30.07 -7.60 -1.35
N ARG A 73 -30.06 -8.19 -0.14
CA ARG A 73 -30.35 -7.47 1.11
C ARG A 73 -29.29 -6.41 1.45
N LEU A 74 -28.02 -6.69 1.17
CA LEU A 74 -26.92 -5.75 1.45
C LEU A 74 -26.88 -4.57 0.47
N GLN A 75 -27.45 -4.73 -0.73
CA GLN A 75 -27.61 -3.66 -1.72
C GLN A 75 -28.70 -2.63 -1.34
N SER A 76 -29.52 -2.91 -0.32
CA SER A 76 -30.57 -1.99 0.17
C SER A 76 -30.68 -2.10 1.69
N PRO A 77 -29.70 -1.56 2.45
CA PRO A 77 -29.73 -1.62 3.90
C PRO A 77 -30.94 -0.85 4.45
N PRO A 78 -31.60 -1.33 5.52
CA PRO A 78 -32.74 -0.64 6.10
C PRO A 78 -32.34 0.73 6.70
N ASP A 79 -33.25 1.70 6.64
CA ASP A 79 -33.03 3.10 7.04
C ASP A 79 -32.60 3.30 8.52
N ASN A 80 -32.69 2.26 9.34
CA ASN A 80 -32.25 2.26 10.74
C ASN A 80 -30.78 1.84 10.94
N VAL A 81 -30.03 1.59 9.85
CA VAL A 81 -28.58 1.40 9.89
C VAL A 81 -27.92 2.77 9.99
N ALA A 82 -27.88 3.32 11.21
CA ALA A 82 -27.14 4.54 11.48
C ALA A 82 -25.64 4.21 11.58
N TRP A 83 -24.92 4.29 10.46
CA TRP A 83 -23.48 4.57 10.52
C TRP A 83 -23.35 6.01 11.04
N ARG A 84 -23.09 6.21 12.34
CA ARG A 84 -22.83 7.53 12.91
C ARG A 84 -21.31 7.74 13.04
N PRO A 85 -20.65 8.52 12.16
CA PRO A 85 -19.26 8.91 12.36
C PRO A 85 -19.11 10.07 13.36
N THR A 86 -20.20 10.67 13.85
CA THR A 86 -20.16 12.03 14.41
C THR A 86 -20.27 12.15 15.94
N LEU A 87 -20.65 11.10 16.67
CA LEU A 87 -20.79 11.21 18.15
C LEU A 87 -19.46 11.12 18.93
N ALA A 88 -18.41 10.56 18.32
CA ALA A 88 -17.11 10.43 19.00
C ALA A 88 -16.28 11.73 18.94
N CYS A 89 -16.38 12.51 17.86
CA CYS A 89 -15.61 13.75 17.72
C CYS A 89 -16.17 14.91 18.54
N GLU A 90 -17.49 15.13 18.59
CA GLU A 90 -18.05 16.24 19.37
C GLU A 90 -17.83 16.06 20.88
N ALA A 91 -17.93 14.84 21.41
CA ALA A 91 -17.71 14.57 22.83
C ALA A 91 -16.24 14.77 23.24
N VAL A 92 -15.30 14.37 22.38
CA VAL A 92 -13.85 14.56 22.60
C VAL A 92 -13.44 16.02 22.45
N MET A 93 -13.99 16.74 21.45
CA MET A 93 -13.71 18.17 21.23
C MET A 93 -14.29 19.05 22.34
N THR A 94 -15.44 18.70 22.90
CA THR A 94 -16.05 19.43 24.03
C THR A 94 -15.26 19.20 25.33
N ALA A 95 -14.62 18.02 25.50
CA ALA A 95 -13.77 17.73 26.64
C ALA A 95 -12.41 18.46 26.56
N ALA A 96 -11.82 18.55 25.36
CA ALA A 96 -10.57 19.27 25.10
C ALA A 96 -10.73 20.80 25.25
N ALA A 97 -11.86 21.36 24.81
CA ALA A 97 -12.13 22.80 24.93
C ALA A 97 -12.26 23.30 26.38
N ARG A 98 -12.66 22.44 27.33
CA ARG A 98 -12.73 22.78 28.77
C ARG A 98 -11.37 22.72 29.46
N THR A 99 -10.42 21.95 28.93
CA THR A 99 -9.06 21.85 29.48
C THR A 99 -8.21 23.07 29.10
N ASP A 100 -8.42 23.63 27.91
CA ASP A 100 -7.66 24.79 27.41
C ASP A 100 -7.99 26.10 28.16
N GLN A 101 -9.26 26.30 28.53
CA GLN A 101 -9.69 27.47 29.32
C GLN A 101 -9.08 27.52 30.74
N THR A 102 -8.73 26.36 31.32
CA THR A 102 -8.17 26.30 32.69
C THR A 102 -6.65 26.43 32.72
N LEU A 103 -5.97 26.21 31.60
CA LEU A 103 -4.52 26.43 31.45
C LEU A 103 -4.19 27.90 31.19
N SER A 104 -5.02 28.60 30.40
CA SER A 104 -4.87 30.05 30.12
C SER A 104 -4.90 30.94 31.37
N ASP A 105 -5.61 30.54 32.42
CA ASP A 105 -5.73 31.34 33.66
C ASP A 105 -4.54 31.15 34.63
N ARG A 106 -3.67 30.16 34.40
CA ARG A 106 -2.51 29.88 35.27
C ARG A 106 -1.20 30.55 34.83
N ASP A 107 -1.09 31.02 33.59
CA ASP A 107 0.16 31.61 33.05
C ASP A 107 0.37 33.10 33.40
N LYS A 108 -0.53 33.70 34.20
CA LYS A 108 -0.34 35.06 34.73
C LYS A 108 0.26 35.02 36.13
N GLY A 109 1.52 34.61 36.21
CA GLY A 109 2.43 35.00 37.29
C GLY A 109 2.87 33.88 38.22
N SER A 110 4.07 33.35 38.01
CA SER A 110 5.14 33.27 39.01
C SER A 110 6.35 32.50 38.46
N LYS A 111 7.54 33.02 38.73
CA LYS A 111 8.84 32.39 38.43
C LYS A 111 9.04 31.18 39.34
N TRP A 112 9.55 30.06 38.83
CA TRP A 112 10.09 29.01 39.67
C TRP A 112 11.41 28.42 39.13
N SER A 113 12.39 28.31 40.03
CA SER A 113 13.72 27.73 39.86
C SER A 113 13.75 26.30 40.41
N PRO A 114 14.70 25.43 40.02
CA PRO A 114 14.60 23.99 40.28
C PRO A 114 15.35 23.57 41.55
N SER A 115 14.65 22.89 42.48
CA SER A 115 15.31 21.98 43.44
C SER A 115 14.31 21.01 44.08
N ALA A 116 14.65 19.72 43.95
CA ALA A 116 14.40 18.53 44.77
C ALA A 116 13.11 18.37 45.61
N ASP A 117 12.47 17.21 45.40
CA ASP A 117 11.54 16.44 46.23
C ASP A 117 10.33 17.15 46.87
N VAL A 118 9.12 16.69 46.55
CA VAL A 118 8.06 16.31 47.51
C VAL A 118 6.85 15.68 46.79
N THR A 119 6.38 14.62 47.42
CA THR A 119 5.17 13.80 47.29
C THR A 119 3.82 14.54 47.41
N GLY A 120 2.81 14.23 46.59
CA GLY A 120 1.38 14.58 46.81
C GLY A 120 0.55 14.78 45.52
N PRO A 121 -0.78 14.52 45.50
CA PRO A 121 -1.48 13.94 44.34
C PRO A 121 -2.17 14.95 43.39
N ASP A 122 -1.95 14.80 42.08
CA ASP A 122 -2.69 15.53 41.05
C ASP A 122 -4.04 14.85 40.73
N HIS A 123 -5.10 15.35 41.38
CA HIS A 123 -6.49 14.89 41.26
C HIS A 123 -7.18 15.14 39.88
N HIS A 124 -6.47 15.62 38.85
CA HIS A 124 -7.09 16.05 37.58
C HIS A 124 -6.99 15.04 36.43
N LEU A 125 -6.01 14.12 36.46
CA LEU A 125 -5.87 13.11 35.40
C LEU A 125 -6.94 12.00 35.52
N ALA A 126 -7.27 11.60 36.76
CA ALA A 126 -8.25 10.55 37.04
C ALA A 126 -9.69 10.92 36.65
N ALA A 127 -10.06 12.21 36.75
CA ALA A 127 -11.38 12.71 36.39
C ALA A 127 -11.61 12.70 34.86
N THR A 128 -10.57 13.03 34.09
CA THR A 128 -10.61 13.08 32.62
C THR A 128 -10.72 11.67 32.02
N VAL A 129 -10.03 10.69 32.63
CA VAL A 129 -10.11 9.27 32.22
C VAL A 129 -11.42 8.61 32.65
N SER A 130 -11.94 8.93 33.85
CA SER A 130 -13.22 8.37 34.32
C SER A 130 -14.41 8.81 33.47
N LEU A 131 -14.39 10.05 32.95
CA LEU A 131 -15.45 10.56 32.08
C LEU A 131 -15.42 9.92 30.68
N ALA A 132 -14.22 9.62 30.14
CA ALA A 132 -14.05 8.92 28.88
C ALA A 132 -14.45 7.42 28.97
N VAL A 133 -14.24 6.79 30.12
CA VAL A 133 -14.68 5.41 30.36
C VAL A 133 -16.20 5.34 30.51
N ALA A 134 -16.83 6.33 31.18
CA ALA A 134 -18.28 6.40 31.33
C ALA A 134 -19.02 6.64 30.00
N THR A 135 -18.44 7.42 29.08
CA THR A 135 -19.02 7.60 27.72
C THR A 135 -18.83 6.36 26.84
N SER A 136 -17.75 5.59 27.00
CA SER A 136 -17.54 4.33 26.27
C SER A 136 -18.50 3.20 26.70
N SER A 137 -18.95 3.23 27.96
CA SER A 137 -19.88 2.24 28.51
C SER A 137 -21.36 2.56 28.21
N ALA A 138 -21.63 3.73 27.64
CA ALA A 138 -22.93 4.13 27.12
C ALA A 138 -23.10 3.84 25.61
N VAL A 139 -22.07 3.35 24.93
CA VAL A 139 -22.19 2.89 23.53
C VAL A 139 -22.71 1.45 23.54
N GLU A 140 -24.03 1.30 23.42
CA GLU A 140 -24.60 0.01 23.03
C GLU A 140 -23.96 -0.44 21.71
N PRO A 141 -23.32 -1.62 21.64
CA PRO A 141 -22.76 -2.10 20.40
C PRO A 141 -23.91 -2.50 19.47
N ALA A 142 -24.24 -1.64 18.50
CA ALA A 142 -25.04 -1.91 17.30
C ALA A 142 -26.05 -3.08 17.43
N SER A 143 -26.95 -2.99 18.40
CA SER A 143 -28.04 -3.96 18.63
C SER A 143 -28.97 -4.07 17.40
N SER A 144 -28.98 -3.04 16.56
CA SER A 144 -29.84 -2.90 15.38
C SER A 144 -29.38 -3.70 14.15
N PHE A 145 -28.09 -4.10 14.06
CA PHE A 145 -27.63 -4.94 12.95
C PHE A 145 -27.92 -6.45 13.17
N ILE A 146 -28.06 -6.85 14.44
CA ILE A 146 -28.21 -8.26 14.85
C ILE A 146 -29.67 -8.73 14.73
N ALA A 147 -30.66 -7.84 14.86
CA ALA A 147 -32.08 -8.20 14.85
C ALA A 147 -32.59 -8.70 13.49
N GLY A 148 -31.95 -8.34 12.38
CA GLY A 148 -32.37 -8.72 11.03
C GLY A 148 -32.02 -10.14 10.59
N CYS A 149 -31.18 -10.86 11.33
CA CYS A 149 -30.72 -12.22 10.96
C CYS A 149 -31.28 -13.34 11.87
N ALA A 150 -32.04 -13.01 12.92
CA ALA A 150 -32.54 -13.99 13.90
C ALA A 150 -34.02 -14.38 13.73
N ALA A 151 -34.67 -14.03 12.62
CA ALA A 151 -36.08 -14.33 12.37
C ALA A 151 -36.26 -15.50 11.38
N ARG A 152 -36.03 -16.73 11.84
CA ARG A 152 -36.71 -18.00 11.46
C ARG A 152 -35.90 -19.20 11.92
N THR A 153 -35.96 -19.51 13.21
CA THR A 153 -35.78 -20.89 13.69
C THR A 153 -37.13 -21.59 13.60
N VAL A 154 -37.29 -22.51 12.65
CA VAL A 154 -38.44 -23.44 12.60
C VAL A 154 -38.14 -24.57 13.59
N PRO A 155 -39.04 -24.89 14.54
CA PRO A 155 -38.80 -25.97 15.50
C PRO A 155 -38.98 -27.34 14.85
N GLY A 156 -38.10 -28.27 15.20
CA GLY A 156 -38.04 -29.60 14.61
C GLY A 156 -39.25 -30.50 14.92
N ARG A 157 -39.47 -31.49 14.04
CA ARG A 157 -40.21 -32.71 14.39
C ARG A 157 -39.73 -33.91 13.56
N ALA A 158 -39.69 -35.04 14.26
CA ALA A 158 -39.12 -36.32 13.89
C ALA A 158 -39.97 -37.16 12.91
N SER A 159 -39.28 -38.09 12.24
CA SER A 159 -39.69 -39.39 11.67
C SER A 159 -41.06 -39.54 10.99
N ARG A 160 -41.06 -40.03 9.74
CA ARG A 160 -41.52 -41.41 9.40
C ARG A 160 -41.48 -41.67 7.88
N ARG A 161 -41.23 -42.95 7.58
CA ARG A 161 -41.34 -43.69 6.31
C ARG A 161 -42.51 -43.30 5.39
N SER A 162 -42.27 -43.30 4.08
CA SER A 162 -42.75 -44.31 3.10
C SER A 162 -42.58 -43.74 1.68
N ASN A 163 -41.81 -44.38 0.79
CA ASN A 163 -42.21 -45.44 -0.13
C ASN A 163 -43.30 -45.01 -1.14
N ARG A 164 -42.92 -44.64 -2.37
CA ARG A 164 -43.36 -45.32 -3.62
C ARG A 164 -42.80 -44.68 -4.90
N ARG A 165 -42.34 -45.62 -5.72
CA ARG A 165 -41.86 -45.72 -7.11
C ARG A 165 -42.56 -44.89 -8.24
N PRO A 166 -41.96 -44.93 -9.46
CA PRO A 166 -42.07 -43.94 -10.52
C PRO A 166 -42.83 -44.45 -11.78
N ALA A 167 -43.02 -43.56 -12.76
CA ALA A 167 -43.21 -43.82 -14.21
C ALA A 167 -43.34 -42.44 -14.90
N GLY A 168 -42.98 -42.16 -16.14
CA GLY A 168 -42.52 -42.86 -17.35
C GLY A 168 -42.60 -41.77 -18.44
N ARG A 169 -41.50 -41.42 -19.13
CA ARG A 169 -41.09 -41.84 -20.48
C ARG A 169 -42.05 -41.48 -21.63
N LEU A 170 -41.41 -41.01 -22.71
CA LEU A 170 -41.85 -40.89 -24.13
C LEU A 170 -42.54 -39.56 -24.47
N GLY A 171 -42.22 -38.87 -25.57
CA GLY A 171 -41.33 -39.13 -26.69
C GLY A 171 -41.44 -37.99 -27.73
N GLU A 172 -40.52 -38.03 -28.68
CA GLU A 172 -40.40 -37.39 -30.02
C GLU A 172 -41.69 -36.77 -30.62
N GLY A 173 -41.67 -35.76 -31.49
CA GLY A 173 -40.64 -35.12 -32.31
C GLY A 173 -41.31 -34.26 -33.40
N SER A 174 -40.51 -33.85 -34.40
CA SER A 174 -40.87 -33.28 -35.72
C SER A 174 -41.17 -31.76 -35.86
N ASP A 175 -40.21 -31.07 -36.49
CA ASP A 175 -40.33 -29.93 -37.44
C ASP A 175 -40.98 -30.44 -38.76
N PRO A 176 -41.34 -29.67 -39.84
CA PRO A 176 -40.85 -28.33 -40.23
C PRO A 176 -41.86 -27.39 -41.00
N THR A 177 -41.33 -26.28 -41.52
CA THR A 177 -41.63 -25.55 -42.79
C THR A 177 -42.30 -24.15 -42.81
N MET A 178 -41.52 -23.22 -43.39
CA MET A 178 -41.80 -22.16 -44.36
C MET A 178 -43.08 -21.31 -44.31
N THR A 179 -42.92 -19.98 -44.38
CA THR A 179 -43.24 -19.21 -45.61
C THR A 179 -42.66 -17.79 -45.60
N SER A 180 -42.22 -17.38 -46.78
CA SER A 180 -41.70 -16.07 -47.18
C SER A 180 -42.84 -15.21 -47.71
N THR A 181 -42.79 -13.89 -47.48
CA THR A 181 -43.36 -12.91 -48.43
C THR A 181 -42.46 -11.68 -48.50
N THR A 182 -41.97 -11.43 -49.71
CA THR A 182 -41.27 -10.24 -50.21
C THR A 182 -42.29 -9.28 -50.83
N PHE A 183 -41.99 -7.97 -50.86
CA PHE A 183 -42.03 -7.04 -52.01
C PHE A 183 -41.74 -5.61 -51.44
N ASN A 184 -40.60 -4.95 -51.73
CA ASN A 184 -40.30 -4.10 -52.92
C ASN A 184 -41.14 -2.79 -52.89
N ASN A 185 -40.68 -1.55 -53.16
CA ASN A 185 -39.41 -0.89 -53.44
C ASN A 185 -39.69 0.62 -53.59
N SER A 186 -38.62 1.42 -53.63
CA SER A 186 -38.51 2.67 -54.42
C SER A 186 -39.17 3.93 -53.80
N SER A 187 -38.66 5.17 -53.91
CA SER A 187 -37.65 5.77 -54.79
C SER A 187 -37.15 7.12 -54.24
N ARG A 188 -35.83 7.30 -54.25
CA ARG A 188 -35.04 8.42 -54.81
C ARG A 188 -35.53 9.89 -54.77
N ARG A 189 -34.62 10.70 -54.20
CA ARG A 189 -34.01 11.96 -54.71
C ARG A 189 -34.87 13.24 -54.79
N ARG A 190 -34.35 14.31 -54.17
CA ARG A 190 -33.88 15.54 -54.85
C ARG A 190 -33.18 16.49 -53.87
N ALA A 191 -32.14 17.16 -54.36
CA ALA A 191 -31.43 18.28 -53.76
C ALA A 191 -31.57 19.51 -54.68
N ILE A 192 -31.21 20.69 -54.13
CA ILE A 192 -30.82 21.98 -54.76
C ILE A 192 -31.82 23.16 -54.62
N ALA A 193 -31.39 24.11 -53.76
CA ALA A 193 -31.32 25.60 -53.82
C ALA A 193 -32.56 26.51 -54.05
N ILE A 194 -32.69 27.58 -53.25
CA ILE A 194 -32.23 28.97 -53.55
C ILE A 194 -32.51 29.92 -52.36
N ILE A 195 -31.63 30.92 -52.25
CA ILE A 195 -31.43 32.02 -51.29
C ILE A 195 -32.50 33.13 -51.40
N ALA A 196 -32.82 33.81 -50.29
CA ALA A 196 -32.82 35.29 -50.11
C ALA A 196 -33.91 35.82 -49.16
N ALA A 197 -33.50 36.31 -47.98
CA ALA A 197 -34.09 37.49 -47.33
C ALA A 197 -33.08 38.06 -46.32
N VAL A 198 -32.32 39.07 -46.78
CA VAL A 198 -31.44 39.92 -45.98
C VAL A 198 -32.24 41.12 -45.52
N SER A 199 -32.25 41.39 -44.21
CA SER A 199 -32.47 42.73 -43.65
C SER A 199 -31.69 42.84 -42.31
N THR A 200 -30.43 43.31 -42.33
CA THR A 200 -29.99 44.68 -41.94
C THR A 200 -29.82 44.89 -40.42
N ALA A 201 -28.56 44.90 -39.93
CA ALA A 201 -28.06 45.84 -38.90
C ALA A 201 -26.58 45.59 -38.55
N VAL A 202 -25.67 46.19 -39.32
CA VAL A 202 -24.23 46.46 -39.06
C VAL A 202 -24.02 47.77 -39.86
N THR A 203 -23.52 48.91 -39.40
CA THR A 203 -22.61 49.42 -38.35
C THR A 203 -22.93 50.93 -38.19
N VAL A 204 -22.51 51.70 -37.17
CA VAL A 204 -21.16 52.31 -36.99
C VAL A 204 -21.18 53.25 -35.75
N ALA A 205 -20.11 53.18 -34.94
CA ALA A 205 -19.46 54.24 -34.11
C ALA A 205 -20.23 54.89 -32.93
N ALA A 206 -19.61 55.31 -31.81
CA ALA A 206 -18.22 55.41 -31.38
C ALA A 206 -18.18 55.67 -29.86
N CYS A 207 -16.96 55.56 -29.30
CA CYS A 207 -16.50 56.02 -27.97
C CYS A 207 -16.74 55.07 -26.79
N ASN A 208 -15.86 54.08 -26.64
CA ASN A 208 -15.24 53.87 -25.33
C ASN A 208 -13.80 53.35 -25.48
N ARG A 209 -12.87 54.27 -25.71
CA ARG A 209 -11.43 54.05 -25.48
C ARG A 209 -11.22 54.12 -23.97
N GLY A 210 -11.32 52.96 -23.32
CA GLY A 210 -10.73 52.72 -22.02
C GLY A 210 -9.48 51.88 -22.23
N GLU A 211 -8.32 52.52 -22.25
CA GLU A 211 -7.04 51.86 -22.00
C GLU A 211 -7.06 51.36 -20.55
N SER A 212 -7.60 50.18 -20.35
CA SER A 212 -7.36 49.39 -19.15
C SER A 212 -6.05 48.67 -19.38
N SER A 213 -4.95 49.31 -18.97
CA SER A 213 -3.67 48.68 -18.75
C SER A 213 -3.83 47.55 -17.73
N SER A 214 -4.20 46.35 -18.18
CA SER A 214 -4.02 45.13 -17.41
C SER A 214 -2.56 44.73 -17.54
N SER A 215 -1.70 45.39 -16.76
CA SER A 215 -0.45 44.80 -16.28
C SER A 215 -0.78 43.66 -15.31
N GLY A 216 -1.52 42.67 -15.78
CA GLY A 216 -1.62 41.38 -15.13
C GLY A 216 -0.36 40.63 -15.49
N THR A 217 0.51 40.41 -14.51
CA THR A 217 1.56 39.41 -14.59
C THR A 217 0.89 38.07 -14.89
N GLY A 218 0.78 37.74 -16.18
CA GLY A 218 0.22 36.50 -16.69
C GLY A 218 1.10 35.33 -16.28
N GLY A 219 0.92 34.87 -15.05
CA GLY A 219 1.47 33.59 -14.61
C GLY A 219 0.89 32.50 -15.49
N GLU A 220 1.77 31.65 -16.02
CA GLU A 220 1.39 30.47 -16.78
C GLU A 220 0.36 29.64 -15.99
N ALA A 221 -0.66 29.09 -16.65
CA ALA A 221 -1.66 28.27 -15.96
C ALA A 221 -1.01 27.01 -15.36
N ALA A 222 -1.35 26.69 -14.11
CA ALA A 222 -0.76 25.53 -13.43
C ALA A 222 -1.13 24.22 -14.15
N ILE A 223 -0.14 23.36 -14.36
CA ILE A 223 -0.29 22.07 -15.04
C ILE A 223 -0.82 21.04 -14.05
N GLY A 224 -1.94 20.37 -14.34
CA GLY A 224 -2.45 19.27 -13.52
C GLY A 224 -1.58 18.02 -13.65
N VAL A 225 -1.12 17.47 -12.53
CA VAL A 225 -0.33 16.22 -12.50
C VAL A 225 -0.83 15.35 -11.36
N SER A 226 -0.95 14.04 -11.61
CA SER A 226 -1.25 13.05 -10.58
C SER A 226 -0.02 12.21 -10.25
N LEU A 227 0.34 12.09 -8.97
CA LEU A 227 1.28 11.08 -8.47
C LEU A 227 0.49 9.93 -7.85
N ILE A 228 0.72 8.71 -8.33
CA ILE A 228 0.04 7.49 -7.91
C ILE A 228 1.10 6.50 -7.37
N THR A 229 1.22 6.38 -6.06
CA THR A 229 2.18 5.44 -5.43
C THR A 229 1.56 4.06 -5.18
N LYS A 230 2.36 3.05 -4.84
CA LYS A 230 1.84 1.71 -4.48
C LYS A 230 1.00 1.77 -3.21
N ASP A 231 1.55 2.38 -2.16
CA ASP A 231 0.83 2.68 -0.92
C ASP A 231 1.21 4.07 -0.38
N SER A 232 0.77 4.39 0.84
CA SER A 232 1.16 5.60 1.58
C SER A 232 1.74 5.29 2.97
N THR A 233 2.18 4.06 3.20
CA THR A 233 2.68 3.57 4.50
C THR A 233 4.14 3.18 4.44
N ASN A 234 4.60 2.66 3.31
CA ASN A 234 6.00 2.34 3.11
C ASN A 234 6.83 3.65 3.06
N PRO A 235 7.91 3.77 3.87
CA PRO A 235 8.74 4.96 3.91
C PRO A 235 9.26 5.43 2.55
N PHE A 236 9.50 4.51 1.62
CA PHE A 236 9.97 4.82 0.26
C PHE A 236 8.95 5.67 -0.50
N PHE A 237 7.69 5.24 -0.54
CA PHE A 237 6.63 5.95 -1.22
C PHE A 237 6.25 7.25 -0.50
N VAL A 238 6.30 7.27 0.84
CA VAL A 238 6.12 8.51 1.62
C VAL A 238 7.18 9.56 1.26
N ALA A 239 8.45 9.16 1.17
CA ALA A 239 9.53 10.05 0.74
C ALA A 239 9.34 10.55 -0.69
N MET A 240 8.90 9.68 -1.60
CA MET A 240 8.57 10.05 -2.98
C MET A 240 7.44 11.09 -3.05
N GLN A 241 6.35 10.90 -2.31
CA GLN A 241 5.25 11.86 -2.23
C GLN A 241 5.70 13.21 -1.66
N LYS A 242 6.56 13.19 -0.63
CA LYS A 242 7.16 14.41 -0.05
C LYS A 242 8.00 15.16 -1.10
N GLY A 243 8.85 14.45 -1.85
CA GLY A 243 9.63 15.02 -2.95
C GLY A 243 8.76 15.67 -4.02
N ALA A 244 7.75 14.96 -4.52
CA ALA A 244 6.85 15.48 -5.54
C ALA A 244 6.08 16.74 -5.06
N LYS A 245 5.61 16.76 -3.80
CA LYS A 245 4.95 17.93 -3.20
C LYS A 245 5.87 19.14 -3.13
N GLN A 246 7.15 18.93 -2.81
CA GLN A 246 8.15 20.01 -2.77
C GLN A 246 8.42 20.60 -4.16
N ASP A 247 8.38 19.77 -5.21
CA ASP A 247 8.66 20.21 -6.58
C ASP A 247 7.44 20.73 -7.33
N ALA A 248 6.23 20.40 -6.89
CA ALA A 248 4.99 20.91 -7.49
C ALA A 248 4.97 22.44 -7.55
N THR A 249 5.31 23.10 -6.43
CA THR A 249 5.38 24.58 -6.36
C THR A 249 6.45 25.14 -7.30
N LYS A 250 7.64 24.52 -7.36
CA LYS A 250 8.75 24.98 -8.21
C LYS A 250 8.42 24.93 -9.68
N ASN A 251 7.63 23.94 -10.08
CA ASN A 251 7.28 23.67 -11.48
C ASN A 251 5.93 24.28 -11.90
N ASN A 252 5.27 25.05 -11.03
CA ASN A 252 3.91 25.56 -11.25
C ASN A 252 2.93 24.43 -11.65
N VAL A 253 2.95 23.35 -10.87
CA VAL A 253 2.14 22.15 -11.05
C VAL A 253 1.08 22.07 -9.95
N LYS A 254 -0.16 21.78 -10.34
CA LYS A 254 -1.23 21.39 -9.43
C LYS A 254 -1.17 19.86 -9.24
N LEU A 255 -0.49 19.45 -8.17
CA LEU A 255 -0.30 18.03 -7.85
C LEU A 255 -1.51 17.43 -7.13
N THR A 256 -2.01 16.31 -7.64
CA THR A 256 -2.89 15.37 -6.92
C THR A 256 -2.06 14.16 -6.50
N VAL A 257 -2.22 13.70 -5.26
CA VAL A 257 -1.54 12.49 -4.77
C VAL A 257 -2.59 11.43 -4.47
N ALA A 258 -2.37 10.23 -4.99
CA ALA A 258 -3.16 9.05 -4.74
C ALA A 258 -2.22 7.84 -4.48
N SER A 259 -2.76 6.77 -3.94
CA SER A 259 -2.05 5.51 -3.78
C SER A 259 -3.02 4.34 -3.80
N GLY A 260 -2.51 3.11 -3.97
CA GLY A 260 -3.23 1.93 -3.51
C GLY A 260 -3.44 1.98 -1.99
N LYS A 261 -4.36 1.15 -1.48
CA LYS A 261 -4.60 1.04 -0.03
C LYS A 261 -3.44 0.35 0.70
N GLU A 262 -2.84 -0.63 0.04
CA GLU A 262 -1.71 -1.44 0.51
C GLU A 262 -0.92 -1.95 -0.70
N GLU A 263 0.31 -2.43 -0.48
CA GLU A 263 1.10 -3.06 -1.53
C GLU A 263 0.42 -4.35 -2.01
N GLY A 264 -0.03 -4.35 -3.26
CA GLY A 264 -0.84 -5.39 -3.91
C GLY A 264 -2.18 -4.90 -4.49
N ASP A 265 -2.62 -3.69 -4.14
CA ASP A 265 -3.89 -3.08 -4.59
C ASP A 265 -3.82 -2.46 -6.00
N ASP A 266 -3.86 -3.30 -7.03
CA ASP A 266 -3.92 -2.87 -8.44
C ASP A 266 -5.17 -2.00 -8.73
N GLN A 267 -6.31 -2.33 -8.11
CA GLN A 267 -7.59 -1.64 -8.36
C GLN A 267 -7.60 -0.20 -7.84
N GLY A 268 -6.91 0.06 -6.73
CA GLY A 268 -6.68 1.41 -6.22
C GLY A 268 -5.95 2.28 -7.24
N GLN A 269 -4.89 1.77 -7.86
CA GLN A 269 -4.15 2.49 -8.90
C GLN A 269 -4.98 2.70 -10.17
N ILE A 270 -5.74 1.69 -10.60
CA ILE A 270 -6.62 1.80 -11.77
C ILE A 270 -7.62 2.94 -11.57
N THR A 271 -8.30 2.99 -10.42
CA THR A 271 -9.25 4.06 -10.09
C THR A 271 -8.57 5.44 -10.11
N ALA A 272 -7.37 5.55 -9.51
CA ALA A 272 -6.63 6.81 -9.48
C ALA A 272 -6.21 7.30 -10.87
N ILE A 273 -5.86 6.38 -11.78
CA ILE A 273 -5.57 6.71 -13.19
C ILE A 273 -6.82 7.24 -13.88
N GLU A 274 -7.97 6.58 -13.72
CA GLU A 274 -9.24 7.02 -14.31
C GLU A 274 -9.66 8.40 -13.83
N ASP A 275 -9.46 8.68 -12.54
CA ASP A 275 -9.73 9.99 -11.97
C ASP A 275 -8.79 11.08 -12.55
N ALA A 276 -7.52 10.76 -12.80
CA ALA A 276 -6.57 11.68 -13.42
C ALA A 276 -6.96 12.02 -14.87
N ILE A 277 -7.41 11.02 -15.63
CA ILE A 277 -7.97 11.21 -16.98
C ILE A 277 -9.20 12.11 -16.91
N ALA A 278 -10.15 11.81 -16.01
CA ALA A 278 -11.39 12.57 -15.87
C ALA A 278 -11.17 14.03 -15.44
N ARG A 279 -10.15 14.29 -14.62
CA ARG A 279 -9.73 15.66 -14.24
C ARG A 279 -9.12 16.45 -15.38
N GLY A 280 -8.70 15.79 -16.47
CA GLY A 280 -7.97 16.43 -17.56
C GLY A 280 -6.55 16.84 -17.15
N ASP A 281 -5.92 16.07 -16.25
CA ASP A 281 -4.50 16.25 -15.91
C ASP A 281 -3.65 16.12 -17.18
N LYS A 282 -2.44 16.67 -17.17
CA LYS A 282 -1.50 16.62 -18.30
C LYS A 282 -0.48 15.48 -18.17
N GLY A 283 -0.33 14.93 -16.98
CA GLY A 283 0.47 13.74 -16.81
C GLY A 283 0.23 13.01 -15.51
N ILE A 284 0.70 11.77 -15.50
CA ILE A 284 0.67 10.84 -14.39
C ILE A 284 2.10 10.43 -14.10
N LEU A 285 2.52 10.60 -12.85
CA LEU A 285 3.64 9.89 -12.25
C LEU A 285 3.07 8.68 -11.53
N ILE A 286 3.58 7.48 -11.81
CA ILE A 286 3.07 6.26 -11.18
C ILE A 286 4.20 5.33 -10.78
N THR A 287 4.09 4.68 -9.62
CA THR A 287 4.89 3.49 -9.30
C THR A 287 4.01 2.26 -9.53
N PRO A 288 4.07 1.60 -10.71
CA PRO A 288 3.14 0.52 -11.04
C PRO A 288 3.17 -0.61 -10.00
N MET A 289 1.99 -1.02 -9.55
CA MET A 289 1.85 -2.09 -8.56
C MET A 289 2.26 -3.45 -9.15
N SER A 290 1.74 -3.74 -10.34
CA SER A 290 2.01 -4.94 -11.12
C SER A 290 1.62 -4.73 -12.58
N ASN A 291 1.82 -5.75 -13.42
CA ASN A 291 1.33 -5.75 -14.80
C ASN A 291 -0.20 -5.59 -14.92
N GLY A 292 -0.96 -5.81 -13.84
CA GLY A 292 -2.42 -5.61 -13.81
C GLY A 292 -2.85 -4.15 -14.09
N VAL A 293 -1.95 -3.19 -13.93
CA VAL A 293 -2.22 -1.75 -14.11
C VAL A 293 -1.91 -1.27 -15.54
N ASN A 294 -1.22 -2.08 -16.36
CA ASN A 294 -0.69 -1.68 -17.67
C ASN A 294 -1.79 -1.17 -18.63
N ALA A 295 -2.94 -1.85 -18.70
CA ALA A 295 -4.03 -1.45 -19.58
C ALA A 295 -4.57 -0.05 -19.25
N SER A 296 -4.63 0.31 -17.96
CA SER A 296 -5.08 1.63 -17.52
C SER A 296 -4.05 2.72 -17.81
N MET A 297 -2.76 2.40 -17.69
CA MET A 297 -1.68 3.32 -18.11
C MET A 297 -1.74 3.61 -19.61
N THR A 298 -1.96 2.58 -20.44
CA THR A 298 -2.18 2.76 -21.89
C THR A 298 -3.40 3.65 -22.16
N LYS A 299 -4.52 3.41 -21.48
CA LYS A 299 -5.73 4.24 -21.59
C LYS A 299 -5.47 5.72 -21.25
N ALA A 300 -4.62 6.01 -20.27
CA ALA A 300 -4.24 7.39 -19.96
C ALA A 300 -3.41 8.04 -21.07
N ARG A 301 -2.48 7.29 -21.69
CA ARG A 301 -1.69 7.78 -22.83
C ARG A 301 -2.55 8.03 -24.06
N ASP A 302 -3.49 7.13 -24.34
CA ASP A 302 -4.45 7.27 -25.43
C ASP A 302 -5.37 8.50 -25.22
N ALA A 303 -5.63 8.87 -23.97
CA ALA A 303 -6.33 10.11 -23.61
C ALA A 303 -5.44 11.38 -23.69
N GLY A 304 -4.17 11.24 -24.08
CA GLY A 304 -3.24 12.35 -24.29
C GLY A 304 -2.46 12.79 -23.04
N LEU A 305 -2.48 12.00 -21.96
CA LEU A 305 -1.66 12.26 -20.77
C LEU A 305 -0.26 11.69 -20.97
N TYR A 306 0.75 12.41 -20.48
CA TYR A 306 2.09 11.84 -20.35
C TYR A 306 2.15 10.94 -19.14
N VAL A 307 2.45 9.66 -19.35
CA VAL A 307 2.55 8.69 -18.26
C VAL A 307 4.01 8.35 -18.04
N ILE A 308 4.53 8.66 -16.86
CA ILE A 308 5.91 8.39 -16.46
C ILE A 308 5.87 7.42 -15.29
N ALA A 309 6.52 6.26 -15.46
CA ALA A 309 6.71 5.35 -14.34
C ALA A 309 7.89 5.83 -13.47
N LEU A 310 7.78 5.61 -12.18
CA LEU A 310 8.82 5.81 -11.18
C LEU A 310 9.09 4.47 -10.50
N ASP A 311 10.34 4.22 -10.12
CA ASP A 311 10.80 3.05 -9.37
C ASP A 311 10.65 1.70 -10.09
N THR A 312 9.44 1.34 -10.52
CA THR A 312 9.09 0.06 -11.14
C THR A 312 8.82 0.24 -12.63
N PRO A 313 9.72 -0.21 -13.53
CA PRO A 313 9.41 -0.28 -14.96
C PRO A 313 8.27 -1.27 -15.24
N PRO A 314 7.25 -0.93 -16.05
CA PRO A 314 6.27 -1.90 -16.50
C PRO A 314 6.89 -2.91 -17.48
N ASP A 315 6.25 -4.06 -17.67
CA ASP A 315 6.58 -5.02 -18.72
C ASP A 315 5.39 -5.18 -19.69
N PRO A 316 5.49 -4.75 -20.96
CA PRO A 316 6.66 -4.15 -21.60
C PRO A 316 6.91 -2.69 -21.19
N ALA A 317 8.17 -2.25 -21.26
CA ALA A 317 8.60 -0.91 -20.80
C ALA A 317 7.96 0.25 -21.58
N ASP A 318 7.56 0.04 -22.83
CA ASP A 318 6.91 1.02 -23.68
C ASP A 318 5.42 1.25 -23.35
N THR A 319 4.89 0.58 -22.32
CA THR A 319 3.58 0.87 -21.72
C THR A 319 3.48 2.33 -21.25
N VAL A 320 4.60 2.92 -20.82
CA VAL A 320 4.72 4.32 -20.39
C VAL A 320 5.61 5.13 -21.34
N ASP A 321 5.62 6.46 -21.21
CA ASP A 321 6.48 7.32 -22.04
C ASP A 321 7.95 7.24 -21.65
N ILE A 322 8.23 7.06 -20.35
CA ILE A 322 9.56 6.77 -19.80
C ILE A 322 9.41 6.25 -18.37
N THR A 323 10.45 5.56 -17.88
CA THR A 323 10.60 5.23 -16.47
C THR A 323 11.83 5.92 -15.86
N PHE A 324 11.70 6.50 -14.67
CA PHE A 324 12.83 6.89 -13.81
C PHE A 324 12.98 5.87 -12.69
N ALA A 325 14.02 5.04 -12.76
CA ALA A 325 14.20 3.93 -11.83
C ALA A 325 15.67 3.69 -11.53
N THR A 326 15.94 2.98 -10.44
CA THR A 326 17.25 2.38 -10.21
C THR A 326 17.38 1.14 -11.10
N ASP A 327 18.60 0.84 -11.53
CA ASP A 327 18.91 -0.49 -12.05
C ASP A 327 18.86 -1.53 -10.92
N ASN A 328 17.70 -2.16 -10.76
CA ASN A 328 17.40 -3.11 -9.69
C ASN A 328 18.21 -4.42 -9.84
N ARG A 329 18.60 -4.79 -11.07
CA ARG A 329 19.45 -5.96 -11.32
C ARG A 329 20.87 -5.68 -10.84
N ALA A 330 21.39 -4.48 -11.15
CA ALA A 330 22.66 -4.03 -10.63
C ALA A 330 22.66 -3.87 -9.09
N ALA A 331 21.56 -3.36 -8.51
CA ALA A 331 21.40 -3.26 -7.06
C ALA A 331 21.53 -4.63 -6.37
N GLY A 332 20.74 -5.62 -6.81
CA GLY A 332 20.83 -6.99 -6.29
C GLY A 332 22.23 -7.58 -6.50
N LYS A 333 22.84 -7.35 -7.66
CA LYS A 333 24.20 -7.84 -7.96
C LYS A 333 25.26 -7.33 -6.99
N LEU A 334 25.20 -6.05 -6.61
CA LEU A 334 26.11 -5.49 -5.60
C LEU A 334 25.94 -6.20 -4.24
N ASP A 335 24.70 -6.41 -3.82
CA ASP A 335 24.39 -7.13 -2.57
C ASP A 335 24.89 -8.58 -2.60
N GLY A 336 24.69 -9.29 -3.71
CA GLY A 336 25.14 -10.66 -3.91
C GLY A 336 26.66 -10.80 -3.92
N GLN A 337 27.36 -9.89 -4.61
CA GLN A 337 28.82 -9.84 -4.63
C GLN A 337 29.39 -9.61 -3.22
N TRP A 338 28.79 -8.67 -2.48
CA TRP A 338 29.18 -8.40 -1.12
C TRP A 338 28.92 -9.60 -0.21
N ALA A 339 27.73 -10.22 -0.28
CA ALA A 339 27.36 -11.38 0.53
C ALA A 339 28.31 -12.57 0.29
N ALA A 340 28.63 -12.87 -0.97
CA ALA A 340 29.55 -13.96 -1.33
C ALA A 340 30.95 -13.76 -0.77
N ALA A 341 31.44 -12.51 -0.76
CA ALA A 341 32.73 -12.18 -0.16
C ALA A 341 32.70 -12.32 1.36
N GLN A 342 31.62 -11.89 2.03
CA GLN A 342 31.48 -12.02 3.49
C GLN A 342 31.33 -13.46 3.97
N LEU A 343 30.79 -14.35 3.13
CA LEU A 343 30.75 -15.78 3.42
C LEU A 343 32.14 -16.43 3.43
N ASP A 344 33.13 -15.83 2.75
CA ASP A 344 34.53 -16.25 2.74
C ASP A 344 34.71 -17.75 2.37
N GLY A 345 33.88 -18.23 1.44
CA GLY A 345 33.87 -19.61 0.95
C GLY A 345 33.18 -20.63 1.85
N LYS A 346 32.51 -20.18 2.91
CA LYS A 346 31.67 -21.05 3.75
C LYS A 346 30.38 -21.46 3.01
N PRO A 347 29.77 -22.59 3.36
CA PRO A 347 28.46 -22.97 2.83
C PRO A 347 27.40 -21.90 3.11
N ALA A 348 26.64 -21.51 2.09
CA ALA A 348 25.51 -20.59 2.19
C ALA A 348 24.21 -21.36 2.38
N VAL A 349 23.45 -21.04 3.42
CA VAL A 349 22.08 -21.53 3.65
C VAL A 349 21.17 -20.31 3.54
N ILE A 350 20.52 -20.19 2.39
CA ILE A 350 19.95 -18.95 1.88
C ILE A 350 18.42 -18.95 2.07
N ALA A 351 17.91 -17.87 2.65
CA ALA A 351 16.51 -17.50 2.60
C ALA A 351 16.32 -16.31 1.65
N LEU A 352 15.40 -16.44 0.69
CA LEU A 352 15.00 -15.37 -0.23
C LEU A 352 13.64 -14.84 0.24
N LEU A 353 13.58 -13.58 0.70
CA LEU A 353 12.34 -12.93 1.12
C LEU A 353 11.92 -11.88 0.08
N ASP A 354 11.09 -12.32 -0.86
CA ASP A 354 10.70 -11.61 -2.07
C ASP A 354 9.48 -10.70 -1.84
N LEU A 355 9.03 -9.98 -2.87
CA LEU A 355 7.86 -9.11 -2.73
C LEU A 355 6.55 -9.91 -2.66
N PHE A 356 6.27 -10.68 -3.72
CA PHE A 356 5.00 -11.40 -3.88
C PHE A 356 5.22 -12.85 -4.35
N ASP A 357 4.29 -13.73 -4.02
CA ASP A 357 4.24 -15.11 -4.53
C ASP A 357 3.19 -15.31 -5.63
N ASP A 358 2.31 -14.32 -5.84
CA ASP A 358 1.16 -14.38 -6.74
C ASP A 358 1.16 -13.30 -7.84
N LYS A 359 2.18 -12.43 -7.87
CA LYS A 359 2.29 -11.31 -8.81
C LYS A 359 3.67 -11.27 -9.48
N ILE A 360 3.70 -10.74 -10.69
CA ILE A 360 4.95 -10.49 -11.43
C ILE A 360 5.23 -8.99 -11.36
N VAL A 361 6.36 -8.64 -10.75
CA VAL A 361 6.83 -7.26 -10.58
C VAL A 361 8.30 -7.18 -10.95
N SER A 362 8.65 -6.25 -11.83
CA SER A 362 10.01 -6.13 -12.37
C SER A 362 11.07 -5.83 -11.33
N VAL A 363 10.74 -5.03 -10.32
CA VAL A 363 11.63 -4.76 -9.20
C VAL A 363 11.95 -6.03 -8.41
N ASP A 364 10.96 -6.90 -8.22
CA ASP A 364 11.09 -8.12 -7.42
C ASP A 364 12.10 -9.08 -8.07
N TYR A 365 11.80 -9.53 -9.30
CA TYR A 365 12.71 -10.45 -9.99
C TYR A 365 14.04 -9.82 -10.35
N ASN A 366 14.15 -8.51 -10.59
CA ASN A 366 15.46 -7.95 -10.88
C ASN A 366 16.37 -7.94 -9.65
N ARG A 367 15.85 -7.62 -8.45
CA ARG A 367 16.65 -7.59 -7.23
C ARG A 367 17.06 -9.01 -6.80
N ASP A 368 16.12 -9.96 -6.78
CA ASP A 368 16.39 -11.36 -6.40
C ASP A 368 17.41 -12.00 -7.36
N GLN A 369 17.13 -11.95 -8.66
CA GLN A 369 18.00 -12.56 -9.66
C GLN A 369 19.35 -11.87 -9.73
N GLY A 370 19.39 -10.55 -9.51
CA GLY A 370 20.64 -9.79 -9.38
C GLY A 370 21.47 -10.29 -8.19
N PHE A 371 20.84 -10.51 -7.03
CA PHE A 371 21.50 -11.08 -5.86
C PHE A 371 22.08 -12.47 -6.14
N LEU A 372 21.33 -13.35 -6.79
CA LEU A 372 21.81 -14.68 -7.19
C LEU A 372 23.00 -14.58 -8.16
N GLU A 373 22.91 -13.72 -9.18
CA GLU A 373 24.02 -13.45 -10.12
C GLU A 373 25.25 -12.88 -9.42
N GLY A 374 25.07 -11.97 -8.46
CA GLY A 374 26.15 -11.39 -7.67
C GLY A 374 26.86 -12.44 -6.81
N MET A 375 26.10 -13.41 -6.30
CA MET A 375 26.64 -14.60 -5.65
C MET A 375 27.37 -15.54 -6.62
N GLY A 376 27.18 -15.38 -7.94
CA GLY A 376 27.67 -16.30 -8.96
C GLY A 376 26.87 -17.61 -8.97
N ILE A 377 25.56 -17.52 -8.74
CA ILE A 377 24.60 -18.60 -8.87
C ILE A 377 23.88 -18.42 -10.20
N ASP A 378 23.78 -19.50 -10.98
CA ASP A 378 23.07 -19.46 -12.26
C ASP A 378 21.56 -19.28 -12.04
N VAL A 379 21.01 -18.29 -12.73
CA VAL A 379 19.58 -18.01 -12.80
C VAL A 379 18.94 -18.75 -13.97
N ALA A 380 17.69 -19.19 -13.84
CA ALA A 380 16.97 -19.89 -14.90
C ALA A 380 16.18 -18.91 -15.77
N ASP A 381 14.93 -18.59 -15.42
CA ASP A 381 14.19 -17.52 -16.08
C ASP A 381 14.51 -16.17 -15.39
N PRO A 382 15.15 -15.22 -16.09
CA PRO A 382 15.56 -13.94 -15.49
C PRO A 382 14.40 -13.06 -15.01
N LYS A 383 13.14 -13.44 -15.32
CA LYS A 383 11.91 -12.74 -14.92
C LYS A 383 11.07 -13.52 -13.91
N LYS A 384 11.62 -14.58 -13.30
CA LYS A 384 10.87 -15.44 -12.37
C LYS A 384 11.67 -15.74 -11.12
N ASN A 385 11.05 -15.52 -9.97
CA ASN A 385 11.64 -15.89 -8.69
C ASN A 385 11.45 -17.38 -8.40
N GLY A 386 12.44 -17.96 -7.74
CA GLY A 386 12.31 -19.28 -7.11
C GLY A 386 12.43 -20.48 -8.04
N ASP A 387 12.77 -20.29 -9.32
CA ASP A 387 12.97 -21.36 -10.30
C ASP A 387 14.43 -21.85 -10.44
N GLU A 388 15.35 -21.21 -9.71
CA GLU A 388 16.75 -21.60 -9.61
C GLU A 388 16.94 -22.97 -8.93
N ALA A 389 18.08 -23.62 -9.24
CA ALA A 389 18.44 -24.87 -8.58
C ALA A 389 18.61 -24.64 -7.08
N LYS A 390 17.93 -25.45 -6.24
CA LYS A 390 17.93 -25.27 -4.78
C LYS A 390 19.27 -25.57 -4.10
N THR A 391 20.19 -26.25 -4.78
CA THR A 391 21.54 -26.51 -4.30
C THR A 391 22.55 -26.39 -5.43
N GLY A 392 23.78 -26.02 -5.09
CA GLY A 392 24.84 -25.88 -6.08
C GLY A 392 26.11 -25.26 -5.52
N LYS A 393 26.88 -24.62 -6.40
CA LYS A 393 28.05 -23.81 -6.03
C LYS A 393 27.78 -22.36 -6.40
N TYR A 394 28.12 -21.45 -5.49
CA TYR A 394 28.19 -20.03 -5.78
C TYR A 394 29.66 -19.70 -6.09
N THR A 395 29.92 -18.86 -7.09
CA THR A 395 31.29 -18.56 -7.55
C THR A 395 31.80 -17.18 -7.15
N GLY A 396 30.94 -16.32 -6.59
CA GLY A 396 31.31 -15.01 -6.08
C GLY A 396 32.28 -15.10 -4.88
N GLY A 397 33.12 -14.07 -4.72
CA GLY A 397 34.15 -14.05 -3.68
C GLY A 397 35.13 -15.23 -3.81
N LYS A 398 35.31 -16.01 -2.74
CA LYS A 398 36.12 -17.25 -2.76
C LYS A 398 35.35 -18.48 -3.28
N GLY A 399 34.05 -18.34 -3.52
CA GLY A 399 33.14 -19.40 -3.92
C GLY A 399 32.88 -20.45 -2.83
N GLY A 400 31.77 -21.18 -2.93
CA GLY A 400 31.38 -22.18 -1.94
C GLY A 400 30.16 -22.98 -2.39
N THR A 401 29.61 -23.81 -1.53
CA THR A 401 28.33 -24.49 -1.79
C THR A 401 27.16 -23.64 -1.30
N TYR A 402 26.02 -23.69 -1.97
CA TYR A 402 24.79 -23.06 -1.47
C TYR A 402 23.65 -24.07 -1.35
N THR A 403 22.68 -23.72 -0.50
CA THR A 403 21.36 -24.34 -0.41
C THR A 403 20.33 -23.24 -0.19
N ILE A 404 19.40 -23.05 -1.13
CA ILE A 404 18.26 -22.15 -0.98
C ILE A 404 17.16 -22.96 -0.29
N VAL A 405 16.85 -22.58 0.95
CA VAL A 405 15.95 -23.35 1.83
C VAL A 405 14.53 -22.82 1.86
N CYS A 406 14.35 -21.56 1.47
CA CYS A 406 13.04 -20.95 1.32
C CYS A 406 13.10 -19.80 0.31
N ASN A 407 11.98 -19.60 -0.35
CA ASN A 407 11.62 -18.41 -1.08
C ASN A 407 10.19 -18.07 -0.61
N GLU A 408 10.01 -16.92 0.04
CA GLU A 408 8.77 -16.55 0.73
C GLU A 408 8.46 -15.07 0.50
N ALA A 409 7.18 -14.74 0.29
CA ALA A 409 6.74 -13.36 0.16
C ALA A 409 6.85 -12.60 1.50
N GLY A 410 7.67 -11.56 1.52
CA GLY A 410 7.84 -10.58 2.58
C GLY A 410 6.94 -9.35 2.44
N GLN A 411 6.26 -9.19 1.30
CA GLN A 411 5.27 -8.12 1.04
C GLN A 411 5.83 -6.69 1.18
N GLY A 412 7.15 -6.53 1.16
CA GLY A 412 7.79 -5.22 1.29
C GLY A 412 7.61 -4.57 2.67
N ALA A 413 7.18 -5.33 3.68
CA ALA A 413 6.73 -4.82 4.98
C ALA A 413 7.34 -5.59 6.16
N GLU A 414 7.37 -4.95 7.33
CA GLU A 414 7.97 -5.55 8.54
C GLU A 414 7.21 -6.79 9.04
N ASP A 415 5.88 -6.77 9.02
CA ASP A 415 5.08 -7.90 9.45
C ASP A 415 5.17 -9.06 8.46
N GLY A 416 5.14 -8.78 7.15
CA GLY A 416 5.38 -9.73 6.09
C GLY A 416 6.76 -10.39 6.21
N GLY A 417 7.83 -9.59 6.34
CA GLY A 417 9.20 -10.09 6.54
C GLY A 417 9.36 -10.95 7.80
N ARG A 418 8.70 -10.58 8.91
CA ARG A 418 8.68 -11.39 10.13
C ARG A 418 8.05 -12.76 9.88
N SER A 419 6.83 -12.78 9.32
CA SER A 419 6.10 -14.02 9.06
C SER A 419 6.78 -14.90 8.01
N ALA A 420 7.37 -14.31 6.97
CA ALA A 420 8.15 -15.01 5.97
C ALA A 420 9.38 -15.70 6.60
N MET A 421 10.12 -14.95 7.43
CA MET A 421 11.30 -15.50 8.10
C MET A 421 10.97 -16.57 9.14
N GLU A 422 9.85 -16.47 9.86
CA GLU A 422 9.36 -17.53 10.75
C GLU A 422 9.10 -18.84 9.98
N ARG A 423 8.46 -18.77 8.80
CA ARG A 423 8.24 -19.94 7.93
C ARG A 423 9.55 -20.51 7.40
N CYS A 424 10.49 -19.67 7.01
CA CYS A 424 11.83 -20.07 6.60
C CYS A 424 12.59 -20.80 7.73
N LEU A 425 12.59 -20.26 8.95
CA LEU A 425 13.25 -20.87 10.10
C LEU A 425 12.61 -22.19 10.53
N ALA A 426 11.29 -22.32 10.38
CA ALA A 426 10.60 -23.58 10.59
C ALA A 426 11.01 -24.66 9.58
N LYS A 427 11.32 -24.28 8.33
CA LYS A 427 11.85 -25.19 7.30
C LYS A 427 13.31 -25.55 7.55
N ASN A 428 14.15 -24.56 7.90
CA ASN A 428 15.57 -24.79 8.20
C ASN A 428 16.12 -23.77 9.23
N PRO A 429 16.47 -24.20 10.46
CA PRO A 429 16.96 -23.31 11.50
C PRO A 429 18.44 -22.92 11.35
N ASN A 430 19.11 -23.35 10.28
CA ASN A 430 20.53 -23.10 10.02
C ASN A 430 20.76 -22.04 8.94
N ILE A 431 19.74 -21.26 8.59
CA ILE A 431 19.86 -20.11 7.69
C ILE A 431 20.97 -19.17 8.18
N ASN A 432 21.91 -18.84 7.30
CA ASN A 432 23.04 -17.97 7.60
C ASN A 432 23.18 -16.78 6.64
N LEU A 433 22.37 -16.75 5.57
CA LEU A 433 22.27 -15.66 4.62
C LEU A 433 20.80 -15.41 4.29
N VAL A 434 20.36 -14.16 4.40
CA VAL A 434 19.00 -13.73 4.09
C VAL A 434 19.09 -12.60 3.07
N TYR A 435 18.48 -12.81 1.92
CA TYR A 435 18.14 -11.74 0.98
C TYR A 435 16.75 -11.22 1.33
N THR A 436 16.57 -9.91 1.29
CA THR A 436 15.25 -9.29 1.45
C THR A 436 14.99 -8.26 0.37
N ILE A 437 13.77 -8.21 -0.13
CA ILE A 437 13.35 -7.25 -1.15
C ILE A 437 13.63 -5.79 -0.76
N ASN A 438 13.46 -5.45 0.52
CA ASN A 438 13.68 -4.11 1.08
C ASN A 438 13.90 -4.10 2.61
N GLU A 439 14.31 -2.95 3.16
CA GLU A 439 14.69 -2.85 4.58
C GLU A 439 13.55 -3.11 5.57
N PRO A 440 12.29 -2.69 5.34
CA PRO A 440 11.18 -3.13 6.17
C PRO A 440 11.11 -4.66 6.30
N THR A 441 11.25 -5.37 5.18
CA THR A 441 11.31 -6.85 5.19
C THR A 441 12.52 -7.35 5.99
N ALA A 442 13.69 -6.70 5.85
CA ALA A 442 14.90 -7.02 6.62
C ALA A 442 14.73 -6.84 8.13
N VAL A 443 14.08 -5.75 8.56
CA VAL A 443 13.79 -5.45 9.98
C VAL A 443 12.88 -6.53 10.56
N GLY A 444 11.82 -6.90 9.84
CA GLY A 444 10.93 -8.00 10.20
C GLY A 444 11.65 -9.35 10.33
N ALA A 445 12.46 -9.70 9.33
CA ALA A 445 13.23 -10.93 9.31
C ALA A 445 14.23 -11.03 10.46
N ASN A 446 14.94 -9.93 10.74
CA ASN A 446 15.87 -9.84 11.86
C ASN A 446 15.18 -9.99 13.22
N ALA A 447 13.94 -9.48 13.37
CA ALA A 447 13.16 -9.69 14.58
C ALA A 447 12.88 -11.19 14.82
N SER A 448 12.51 -11.94 13.76
CA SER A 448 12.32 -13.40 13.83
C SER A 448 13.61 -14.15 14.16
N LEU A 449 14.72 -13.77 13.53
CA LEU A 449 16.04 -14.33 13.83
C LEU A 449 16.43 -14.13 15.30
N LYS A 450 16.30 -12.89 15.80
CA LYS A 450 16.57 -12.56 17.21
C LYS A 450 15.67 -13.34 18.17
N ALA A 451 14.37 -13.43 17.88
CA ALA A 451 13.43 -14.20 18.69
C ALA A 451 13.79 -15.71 18.73
N ALA A 452 14.36 -16.24 17.66
CA ALA A 452 14.85 -17.61 17.59
C ALA A 452 16.27 -17.81 18.17
N GLY A 453 16.93 -16.76 18.67
CA GLY A 453 18.31 -16.81 19.13
C GLY A 453 19.32 -17.09 18.01
N LYS A 454 19.01 -16.64 16.79
CA LYS A 454 19.80 -16.86 15.56
C LYS A 454 20.36 -15.56 15.03
N THR A 455 21.44 -15.68 14.26
CA THR A 455 22.04 -14.59 13.50
C THR A 455 22.30 -15.06 12.06
N ALA A 456 22.17 -14.14 11.11
CA ALA A 456 22.47 -14.38 9.70
C ALA A 456 23.02 -13.09 9.09
N ILE A 457 23.73 -13.21 7.98
CA ILE A 457 24.04 -12.06 7.11
C ILE A 457 22.72 -11.67 6.44
N ILE A 458 22.35 -10.39 6.49
CA ILE A 458 21.17 -9.86 5.81
C ILE A 458 21.61 -8.84 4.78
N VAL A 459 21.13 -8.93 3.55
CA VAL A 459 21.30 -7.91 2.50
C VAL A 459 19.94 -7.42 2.02
N SER A 460 19.86 -6.15 1.61
CA SER A 460 18.58 -5.48 1.34
C SER A 460 18.72 -4.35 0.32
N VAL A 461 17.62 -3.86 -0.24
CA VAL A 461 17.64 -2.73 -1.19
C VAL A 461 16.65 -1.65 -0.76
N ASP A 462 17.08 -0.40 -0.70
CA ASP A 462 16.29 0.86 -0.69
C ASP A 462 17.18 2.02 -0.20
N GLY A 463 17.93 1.82 0.88
CA GLY A 463 18.87 2.75 1.50
C GLY A 463 18.22 4.03 2.06
N GLY A 464 17.02 3.92 2.62
CA GLY A 464 16.43 4.99 3.44
C GLY A 464 17.23 5.22 4.72
N CYS A 465 17.05 6.34 5.41
CA CYS A 465 17.87 6.67 6.58
C CYS A 465 17.74 5.65 7.72
N ALA A 466 16.56 5.04 7.91
CA ALA A 466 16.37 3.91 8.83
C ALA A 466 17.13 2.64 8.38
N GLY A 467 17.20 2.41 7.06
CA GLY A 467 17.96 1.31 6.48
C GLY A 467 19.47 1.49 6.62
N VAL A 468 19.97 2.71 6.38
CA VAL A 468 21.37 3.07 6.62
C VAL A 468 21.73 2.92 8.10
N ALA A 469 20.86 3.33 9.02
CA ALA A 469 21.05 3.08 10.45
C ALA A 469 21.01 1.57 10.82
N SER A 470 20.27 0.77 10.05
CA SER A 470 20.29 -0.69 10.19
C SER A 470 21.62 -1.30 9.74
N VAL A 471 22.33 -0.68 8.79
CA VAL A 471 23.72 -1.03 8.45
C VAL A 471 24.66 -0.66 9.59
N GLU A 472 24.59 0.57 10.09
CA GLU A 472 25.44 1.06 11.19
C GLU A 472 25.31 0.20 12.45
N SER A 473 24.07 -0.23 12.78
CA SER A 473 23.80 -1.10 13.93
C SER A 473 24.07 -2.60 13.67
N GLY A 474 24.44 -2.98 12.45
CA GLY A 474 24.74 -4.36 12.06
C GLY A 474 23.52 -5.28 11.92
N VAL A 475 22.31 -4.72 11.87
CA VAL A 475 21.07 -5.45 11.54
C VAL A 475 21.07 -5.89 10.09
N VAL A 476 21.46 -4.98 9.20
CA VAL A 476 21.67 -5.25 7.78
C VAL A 476 23.18 -5.19 7.51
N GLY A 477 23.70 -6.13 6.73
CA GLY A 477 25.12 -6.19 6.40
C GLY A 477 25.52 -5.21 5.29
N ALA A 478 24.70 -5.13 4.25
CA ALA A 478 24.81 -4.16 3.18
C ALA A 478 23.42 -3.84 2.64
N THR A 479 23.24 -2.60 2.17
CA THR A 479 22.04 -2.25 1.40
C THR A 479 22.35 -1.45 0.16
N ALA A 480 21.78 -1.85 -0.98
CA ALA A 480 21.84 -1.06 -2.20
C ALA A 480 20.86 0.12 -2.11
N GLN A 481 21.41 1.33 -1.96
CA GLN A 481 20.66 2.57 -1.79
C GLN A 481 20.12 3.13 -3.10
N GLN A 482 18.89 3.61 -3.05
CA GLN A 482 18.13 4.21 -4.14
C GLN A 482 17.67 5.63 -3.79
N TYR A 483 17.12 6.35 -4.77
CA TYR A 483 16.86 7.79 -4.65
C TYR A 483 15.42 8.19 -5.07
N PRO A 484 14.38 7.88 -4.27
CA PRO A 484 12.98 8.17 -4.59
C PRO A 484 12.67 9.66 -4.74
N LEU A 485 13.34 10.54 -3.99
CA LEU A 485 13.19 12.00 -4.18
C LEU A 485 13.69 12.42 -5.57
N LYS A 486 14.84 11.90 -6.01
CA LYS A 486 15.38 12.18 -7.34
C LYS A 486 14.44 11.67 -8.44
N MET A 487 13.86 10.48 -8.28
CA MET A 487 12.85 9.95 -9.21
C MET A 487 11.64 10.88 -9.30
N ALA A 488 11.09 11.31 -8.16
CA ALA A 488 9.96 12.24 -8.11
C ALA A 488 10.28 13.59 -8.77
N THR A 489 11.44 14.17 -8.45
CA THR A 489 11.91 15.45 -9.04
C THR A 489 12.01 15.35 -10.55
N LEU A 490 12.72 14.34 -11.07
CA LEU A 490 12.89 14.13 -12.50
C LEU A 490 11.54 13.91 -13.21
N GLY A 491 10.62 13.15 -12.59
CA GLY A 491 9.28 12.95 -13.12
C GLY A 491 8.47 14.25 -13.21
N MET A 492 8.46 15.04 -12.13
CA MET A 492 7.74 16.33 -12.08
C MET A 492 8.29 17.31 -13.10
N GLU A 493 9.62 17.45 -13.18
CA GLU A 493 10.30 18.30 -14.17
C GLU A 493 10.00 17.84 -15.59
N ALA A 494 10.02 16.53 -15.85
CA ALA A 494 9.73 15.98 -17.16
C ALA A 494 8.30 16.30 -17.61
N ILE A 495 7.28 16.02 -16.80
CA ILE A 495 5.88 16.35 -17.17
C ILE A 495 5.74 17.85 -17.38
N ALA A 496 6.28 18.66 -16.47
CA ALA A 496 6.16 20.12 -16.54
C ALA A 496 6.87 20.69 -17.78
N LYS A 497 8.02 20.13 -18.19
CA LYS A 497 8.73 20.51 -19.42
C LYS A 497 7.96 20.09 -20.66
N ILE A 498 7.48 18.85 -20.72
CA ILE A 498 6.80 18.29 -21.89
C ILE A 498 5.45 19.00 -22.10
N ALA A 499 4.69 19.25 -21.04
CA ALA A 499 3.41 19.96 -21.12
C ALA A 499 3.54 21.39 -21.67
N ARG A 500 4.75 21.96 -21.62
CA ARG A 500 5.10 23.29 -22.18
C ARG A 500 5.76 23.24 -23.55
N GLY A 501 5.73 22.07 -24.22
CA GLY A 501 6.33 21.88 -25.55
C GLY A 501 7.84 21.67 -25.54
N GLY A 502 8.45 21.39 -24.38
CA GLY A 502 9.86 21.04 -24.29
C GLY A 502 10.15 19.59 -24.70
N GLU A 503 11.44 19.27 -24.82
CA GLU A 503 11.90 17.93 -25.21
C GLU A 503 11.59 16.85 -24.16
N LYS A 504 11.23 15.67 -24.66
CA LYS A 504 11.07 14.45 -23.85
C LYS A 504 12.42 13.96 -23.31
N PRO A 505 12.47 13.43 -22.07
CA PRO A 505 13.67 12.78 -21.54
C PRO A 505 14.02 11.52 -22.36
N LYS A 506 15.27 11.08 -22.25
CA LYS A 506 15.79 9.89 -22.93
C LYS A 506 16.19 8.85 -21.90
N THR A 507 16.15 7.57 -22.26
CA THR A 507 16.63 6.48 -21.41
C THR A 507 18.15 6.53 -21.27
N SER A 508 18.67 5.85 -20.26
CA SER A 508 20.11 5.65 -20.11
C SER A 508 20.64 4.67 -21.17
N PRO A 509 21.90 4.78 -21.62
CA PRO A 509 22.45 3.88 -22.63
C PRO A 509 22.33 2.41 -22.23
N GLY A 510 21.80 1.59 -23.14
CA GLY A 510 21.62 0.14 -22.92
C GLY A 510 20.44 -0.25 -22.03
N LEU A 511 19.64 0.72 -21.58
CA LEU A 511 18.47 0.51 -20.72
C LEU A 511 17.20 1.07 -21.39
N ASP A 512 16.05 0.48 -21.05
CA ASP A 512 14.71 0.94 -21.43
C ASP A 512 14.12 1.94 -20.42
N PHE A 513 14.89 2.34 -19.40
CA PHE A 513 14.56 3.38 -18.43
C PHE A 513 15.72 4.37 -18.25
N TYR A 514 15.45 5.50 -17.60
CA TYR A 514 16.48 6.41 -17.09
C TYR A 514 16.97 5.93 -15.72
N ASN A 515 18.24 5.53 -15.64
CA ASN A 515 18.85 5.04 -14.42
C ASN A 515 19.14 6.19 -13.46
N THR A 516 18.51 6.18 -12.28
CA THR A 516 18.73 7.18 -11.23
C THR A 516 19.98 6.96 -10.39
N GLY A 517 20.65 5.83 -10.58
CA GLY A 517 21.86 5.44 -9.87
C GLY A 517 21.56 4.59 -8.63
N VAL A 518 22.59 3.86 -8.19
CA VAL A 518 22.60 3.00 -7.00
C VAL A 518 23.95 3.13 -6.30
N ALA A 519 23.96 3.04 -4.98
CA ALA A 519 25.20 2.92 -4.20
C ALA A 519 25.05 1.83 -3.15
N LEU A 520 25.99 0.88 -3.09
CA LEU A 520 26.02 -0.09 -2.00
C LEU A 520 26.48 0.59 -0.71
N VAL A 521 25.67 0.53 0.34
CA VAL A 521 25.99 1.05 1.67
C VAL A 521 26.41 -0.10 2.57
N THR A 522 27.65 -0.09 3.06
CA THR A 522 28.17 -1.08 4.02
C THR A 522 29.39 -0.53 4.76
N ASP A 523 29.50 -0.88 6.05
CA ASP A 523 30.71 -0.60 6.85
C ASP A 523 31.76 -1.72 6.77
N LYS A 524 31.45 -2.81 6.06
CA LYS A 524 32.39 -3.91 5.79
C LYS A 524 32.75 -3.92 4.31
N LYS A 525 33.69 -3.04 3.92
CA LYS A 525 34.17 -2.96 2.53
C LYS A 525 34.69 -4.31 2.02
N VAL A 526 34.46 -4.54 0.73
CA VAL A 526 34.92 -5.72 -0.01
C VAL A 526 35.68 -5.25 -1.23
N ASP A 527 36.87 -5.81 -1.46
CA ASP A 527 37.69 -5.46 -2.62
C ASP A 527 36.96 -5.81 -3.93
N GLY A 528 36.93 -4.87 -4.87
CA GLY A 528 36.27 -5.04 -6.17
C GLY A 528 34.75 -4.86 -6.17
N VAL A 529 34.15 -4.50 -5.02
CA VAL A 529 32.73 -4.11 -4.93
C VAL A 529 32.66 -2.65 -4.48
N ASP A 530 32.23 -1.78 -5.37
CA ASP A 530 32.12 -0.35 -5.08
C ASP A 530 31.06 -0.09 -4.00
N SER A 531 31.48 0.52 -2.90
CA SER A 531 30.60 0.80 -1.76
C SER A 531 30.97 2.08 -1.02
N ILE A 532 29.96 2.64 -0.35
CA ILE A 532 30.09 3.77 0.58
C ILE A 532 29.81 3.30 2.01
N SER A 533 30.38 3.99 2.99
CA SER A 533 30.10 3.73 4.41
C SER A 533 28.68 4.14 4.81
N SER A 534 28.17 3.64 5.94
CA SER A 534 26.90 4.10 6.52
C SER A 534 26.91 5.60 6.81
N ALA A 535 28.04 6.14 7.26
CA ALA A 535 28.24 7.58 7.49
C ALA A 535 28.15 8.42 6.20
N GLU A 536 28.59 7.89 5.05
CA GLU A 536 28.42 8.54 3.74
C GLU A 536 27.00 8.37 3.21
N GLY A 537 26.44 7.16 3.32
CA GLY A 537 25.06 6.86 2.94
C GLY A 537 24.05 7.72 3.69
N ALA A 538 24.31 8.03 4.97
CA ALA A 538 23.46 8.89 5.80
C ALA A 538 23.38 10.35 5.30
N LYS A 539 24.36 10.81 4.51
CA LYS A 539 24.35 12.16 3.93
C LYS A 539 23.43 12.28 2.72
N ILE A 540 23.11 11.15 2.08
CA ILE A 540 22.31 11.09 0.85
C ILE A 540 21.06 10.21 1.00
N CYS A 541 20.79 9.72 2.20
CA CYS A 541 19.60 8.94 2.52
C CYS A 541 18.35 9.82 2.54
N TRP A 542 17.20 9.15 2.48
CA TRP A 542 15.87 9.75 2.45
C TRP A 542 15.00 9.23 3.58
N GLY A 543 13.87 9.90 3.84
CA GLY A 543 12.91 9.48 4.87
C GLY A 543 13.14 10.06 6.27
N ASN A 544 14.00 11.09 6.40
CA ASN A 544 14.12 11.92 7.61
C ASN A 544 13.09 13.06 7.67
#